data_AF-A0A399WJW6-F1
#
_entry.id   AF-A0A399WJW6-F1
#
_cell.length_a   1.000
_cell.length_b   1.000
_cell.length_c   1.000
_cell.angle_alpha   90.00
_cell.angle_beta   90.00
_cell.angle_gamma   90.00
#
_symmetry.space_group_name_H-M   'P 1'
#
loop_
_entity.id
_entity.type
_entity.pdbx_description
1 polymer ?
#
loop_
_entity_poly.entity_id
_entity_poly.type
_entity_poly.pdbx_seq_one_letter_code
_entity_poly.pdbx_strand_id
1 'polypeptide(L)'
;MANAEKHIVNCTAFEEALSDYIDKTLSVAMNSAMAEHAISCPLCHALLNDVKASLDVCQTLQAPKMPMARLEARVLSATAPNTGLSCDEFEGYLTDYLDGFLPAKAFHRWERHAVCCEKCEDLPGMVVRSIAACYTYKLDELAVPDGLIASILAQTSEKRGVIVGKPSFGETIRSWVAGIRFPMPLGQLAPVAMLLLVAFLIFGQSVSADGTATNVYKKGFELAEATYQQSAGAWNGTPAVQPESK
;
A
#
# COMPACT_ATOMS: atom_id res chain seq x y z
N MET A 1 -49.99 -46.10 52.75
CA MET A 1 -49.51 -46.78 51.52
C MET A 1 -50.21 -46.09 50.36
N ALA A 2 -49.54 -45.10 49.76
CA ALA A 2 -50.15 -44.22 48.76
C ALA A 2 -50.12 -44.87 47.38
N ASN A 3 -51.24 -44.74 46.67
CA ASN A 3 -51.49 -45.21 45.31
C ASN A 3 -50.32 -44.88 44.38
N ALA A 4 -49.65 -45.91 43.87
CA ALA A 4 -48.79 -45.78 42.72
C ALA A 4 -49.68 -45.53 41.50
N GLU A 5 -49.80 -44.27 41.09
CA GLU A 5 -50.39 -43.88 39.81
C GLU A 5 -49.65 -44.63 38.70
N LYS A 6 -50.31 -45.64 38.14
CA LYS A 6 -49.87 -46.31 36.92
C LYS A 6 -49.99 -45.26 35.80
N HIS A 7 -48.91 -44.53 35.55
CA HIS A 7 -48.81 -43.58 34.45
C HIS A 7 -48.85 -44.38 33.14
N ILE A 8 -50.06 -44.64 32.65
CA ILE A 8 -50.28 -45.22 31.32
C ILE A 8 -50.01 -44.10 30.32
N VAL A 9 -48.76 -43.99 29.86
CA VAL A 9 -48.42 -43.15 28.72
C VAL A 9 -49.17 -43.71 27.50
N ASN A 10 -49.84 -42.84 26.75
CA ASN A 10 -50.46 -43.19 25.47
C ASN A 10 -49.54 -42.76 24.31
N CYS A 11 -49.82 -43.21 23.08
CA CYS A 11 -48.93 -42.96 21.95
C CYS A 11 -48.72 -41.46 21.66
N THR A 12 -49.76 -40.63 21.80
CA THR A 12 -49.65 -39.19 21.56
C THR A 12 -48.79 -38.49 22.60
N ALA A 13 -48.96 -38.82 23.89
CA ALA A 13 -48.11 -38.29 24.95
C ALA A 13 -46.66 -38.79 24.82
N PHE A 14 -46.47 -39.99 24.27
CA PHE A 14 -45.14 -40.50 23.95
C PHE A 14 -44.47 -39.67 22.85
N GLU A 15 -45.17 -39.38 21.75
CA GLU A 15 -44.64 -38.55 20.65
C GLU A 15 -44.30 -37.13 21.10
N GLU A 16 -45.17 -36.51 21.89
CA GLU A 16 -44.95 -35.16 22.44
C GLU A 16 -43.73 -35.09 23.37
N ALA A 17 -43.54 -36.11 24.21
CA ALA A 17 -42.44 -36.17 25.19
C ALA A 17 -41.17 -36.84 24.64
N LEU A 18 -41.15 -37.25 23.37
CA LEU A 18 -40.06 -38.06 22.79
C LEU A 18 -38.72 -37.31 22.79
N SER A 19 -38.73 -36.03 22.41
CA SER A 19 -37.53 -35.18 22.40
C SER A 19 -36.94 -35.07 23.81
N ASP A 20 -37.78 -34.75 24.79
CA ASP A 20 -37.37 -34.62 26.20
C ASP A 20 -36.88 -35.96 26.79
N TYR A 21 -37.47 -37.07 26.35
CA TYR A 21 -37.03 -38.41 26.71
C TYR A 21 -35.62 -38.73 26.17
N ILE A 22 -35.35 -38.38 24.91
CA ILE A 22 -34.04 -38.57 24.28
C ILE A 22 -32.98 -37.68 24.93
N ASP A 23 -33.34 -36.43 25.21
CA ASP A 23 -32.46 -35.44 25.86
C ASP A 23 -32.31 -35.68 27.38
N LYS A 24 -33.02 -36.67 27.93
CA LYS A 24 -33.03 -37.05 29.36
C LYS A 24 -33.44 -35.89 30.29
N THR A 25 -34.31 -35.00 29.81
CA THR A 25 -34.82 -33.85 30.58
C THR A 25 -36.08 -34.17 31.37
N LEU A 26 -36.72 -35.32 31.08
CA LEU A 26 -37.91 -35.79 31.81
C LEU A 26 -37.61 -36.21 33.26
N SER A 27 -38.64 -36.18 34.10
CA SER A 27 -38.57 -36.74 35.46
C SER A 27 -38.26 -38.25 35.44
N VAL A 28 -37.67 -38.78 36.51
CA VAL A 28 -37.32 -40.21 36.61
C VAL A 28 -38.55 -41.11 36.44
N ALA A 29 -39.68 -40.72 37.03
CA ALA A 29 -40.94 -41.46 36.91
C ALA A 29 -41.45 -41.48 35.46
N MET A 30 -41.41 -40.34 34.76
CA MET A 30 -41.85 -40.25 33.38
C MET A 30 -40.90 -40.99 32.43
N ASN A 31 -39.59 -40.92 32.65
CA ASN A 31 -38.61 -41.71 31.90
C ASN A 31 -38.88 -43.21 31.99
N SER A 32 -39.21 -43.72 33.19
CA SER A 32 -39.57 -45.12 33.38
C SER A 32 -40.85 -45.49 32.64
N ALA A 33 -41.88 -44.63 32.70
CA ALA A 33 -43.16 -44.86 32.03
C ALA A 33 -43.02 -44.82 30.49
N MET A 34 -42.18 -43.91 29.97
CA MET A 34 -41.83 -43.83 28.53
C MET A 34 -41.09 -45.08 28.06
N ALA A 35 -40.14 -45.59 28.85
CA ALA A 35 -39.42 -46.83 28.55
C ALA A 35 -40.35 -48.05 28.55
N GLU A 36 -41.25 -48.14 29.54
CA GLU A 36 -42.25 -49.21 29.62
C GLU A 36 -43.21 -49.17 28.41
N HIS A 37 -43.66 -47.98 28.01
CA HIS A 37 -44.50 -47.80 26.84
C HIS A 37 -43.77 -48.17 25.54
N ALA A 38 -42.52 -47.73 25.37
CA ALA A 38 -41.72 -48.05 24.19
C ALA A 38 -41.49 -49.56 24.04
N ILE A 39 -41.38 -50.32 25.14
CA ILE A 39 -41.24 -51.79 25.07
C ILE A 39 -42.59 -52.46 24.79
N SER A 40 -43.67 -51.89 25.31
CA SER A 40 -45.03 -52.47 25.21
C SER A 40 -45.73 -52.17 23.87
N CYS A 41 -45.40 -51.05 23.23
CA CYS A 41 -46.01 -50.58 21.99
C CYS A 41 -45.02 -50.68 20.81
N PRO A 42 -45.23 -51.59 19.84
CA PRO A 42 -44.28 -51.79 18.73
C PRO A 42 -44.15 -50.58 17.81
N LEU A 43 -45.20 -49.76 17.70
CA LEU A 43 -45.19 -48.56 16.85
C LEU A 43 -44.31 -47.45 17.47
N CYS A 44 -44.49 -47.18 18.77
CA CYS A 44 -43.64 -46.22 19.49
C CYS A 44 -42.20 -46.72 19.63
N HIS A 45 -41.99 -48.04 19.73
CA HIS A 45 -40.66 -48.64 19.68
C HIS A 45 -39.94 -48.37 18.36
N ALA A 46 -40.63 -48.57 17.23
CA ALA A 46 -40.09 -48.33 15.91
C ALA A 46 -39.74 -46.85 15.75
N LEU A 47 -40.66 -45.94 16.10
CA LEU A 47 -40.42 -44.49 16.07
C LEU A 47 -39.19 -44.09 16.90
N LEU A 48 -39.07 -44.60 18.13
CA LEU A 48 -37.92 -44.31 18.99
C LEU A 48 -36.60 -44.74 18.34
N ASN A 49 -36.58 -45.91 17.69
CA ASN A 49 -35.38 -46.40 17.02
C ASN A 49 -35.07 -45.60 15.75
N ASP A 50 -36.08 -45.23 14.97
CA ASP A 50 -35.90 -44.40 13.76
C ASP A 50 -35.32 -43.02 14.12
N VAL A 51 -35.82 -42.40 15.18
CA VAL A 51 -35.30 -41.11 15.67
C VAL A 51 -33.87 -41.28 16.20
N LYS A 52 -33.59 -42.34 16.98
CA LYS A 52 -32.22 -42.63 17.45
C LYS A 52 -31.24 -42.86 16.30
N ALA A 53 -31.64 -43.62 15.28
CA ALA A 53 -30.83 -43.85 14.09
C ALA A 53 -30.56 -42.55 13.33
N SER A 54 -31.57 -41.69 13.19
CA SER A 54 -31.42 -40.38 12.56
C SER A 54 -30.47 -39.46 13.33
N LEU A 55 -30.54 -39.48 14.67
CA LEU A 55 -29.62 -38.72 15.53
C LEU A 55 -28.18 -39.22 15.44
N ASP A 56 -27.98 -40.54 15.38
CA ASP A 56 -26.65 -41.13 15.19
C ASP A 56 -26.03 -40.68 13.86
N VAL A 57 -26.81 -40.70 12.77
CA VAL A 57 -26.37 -40.13 11.49
C VAL A 57 -25.99 -38.66 11.65
N CYS A 58 -26.83 -37.85 12.28
CA CYS A 58 -26.53 -36.43 12.51
C CYS A 58 -25.25 -36.20 13.33
N GLN A 59 -24.94 -37.07 14.29
CA GLN A 59 -23.70 -37.00 15.09
C GLN A 59 -22.46 -37.40 14.30
N THR A 60 -22.59 -38.33 13.35
CA THR A 60 -21.48 -38.74 12.47
C THR A 60 -21.19 -37.75 11.35
N LEU A 61 -22.17 -36.91 10.99
CA LEU A 61 -21.95 -35.82 10.05
C LEU A 61 -20.98 -34.80 10.65
N GLN A 62 -19.78 -34.69 10.08
CA GLN A 62 -18.85 -33.65 10.46
C GLN A 62 -19.50 -32.28 10.22
N ALA A 63 -19.50 -31.45 11.27
CA ALA A 63 -19.83 -30.04 11.13
C ALA A 63 -19.02 -29.45 9.96
N PRO A 64 -19.66 -28.78 9.00
CA PRO A 64 -18.95 -28.25 7.85
C PRO A 64 -17.82 -27.33 8.32
N LYS A 65 -16.57 -27.71 8.03
CA LYS A 65 -15.35 -26.95 8.38
C LYS A 65 -15.23 -25.63 7.61
N MET A 66 -16.11 -25.40 6.65
CA MET A 66 -16.10 -24.21 5.82
C MET A 66 -16.76 -23.05 6.56
N PRO A 67 -16.23 -21.81 6.45
CA PRO A 67 -16.90 -20.64 6.99
C PRO A 67 -18.26 -20.48 6.30
N MET A 68 -19.32 -20.70 7.08
CA MET A 68 -20.72 -20.64 6.63
C MET A 68 -21.14 -19.24 6.19
N ALA A 69 -20.30 -18.22 6.41
CA ALA A 69 -20.55 -16.83 6.02
C ALA A 69 -21.02 -16.68 4.56
N ARG A 70 -20.45 -17.44 3.62
CA ARG A 70 -20.87 -17.38 2.20
C ARG A 70 -22.24 -18.03 1.99
N LEU A 71 -22.54 -19.11 2.72
CA LEU A 71 -23.82 -19.80 2.61
C LEU A 71 -24.93 -19.01 3.30
N GLU A 72 -24.64 -18.44 4.47
CA GLU A 72 -25.49 -17.50 5.20
C GLU A 72 -25.80 -16.27 4.35
N ALA A 73 -24.80 -15.66 3.70
CA ALA A 73 -25.01 -14.54 2.78
C ALA A 73 -25.92 -14.93 1.59
N ARG A 74 -25.77 -16.16 1.06
CA ARG A 74 -26.65 -16.68 -0.02
C ARG A 74 -28.07 -16.97 0.45
N VAL A 75 -28.23 -17.52 1.66
CA VAL A 75 -29.56 -17.76 2.25
C VAL A 75 -30.23 -16.43 2.55
N LEU A 76 -29.52 -15.48 3.16
CA LEU A 76 -30.00 -14.13 3.43
C LEU A 76 -30.37 -13.39 2.14
N SER A 77 -29.60 -13.52 1.07
CA SER A 77 -29.94 -12.90 -0.21
C SER A 77 -31.13 -13.57 -0.91
N ALA A 78 -31.27 -14.90 -0.80
CA ALA A 78 -32.38 -15.64 -1.39
C ALA A 78 -33.70 -15.49 -0.62
N THR A 79 -33.64 -15.25 0.69
CA THR A 79 -34.82 -15.12 1.57
C THR A 79 -35.15 -13.68 1.94
N ALA A 80 -34.28 -12.72 1.65
CA ALA A 80 -34.61 -11.31 1.80
C ALA A 80 -35.73 -10.92 0.82
N PRO A 81 -36.75 -10.18 1.27
CA PRO A 81 -37.79 -9.68 0.39
C PRO A 81 -37.16 -8.83 -0.72
N ASN A 82 -37.78 -8.89 -1.91
CA ASN A 82 -37.38 -8.37 -3.22
C ASN A 82 -36.96 -6.87 -3.22
N THR A 83 -35.87 -6.59 -2.51
CA THR A 83 -35.11 -5.34 -2.39
C THR A 83 -33.75 -5.47 -3.06
N GLY A 84 -33.55 -6.59 -3.76
CA GLY A 84 -32.40 -6.87 -4.59
C GLY A 84 -32.45 -5.99 -5.82
N LEU A 85 -31.29 -5.42 -6.16
CA LEU A 85 -31.09 -4.72 -7.41
C LEU A 85 -31.25 -5.70 -8.57
N SER A 86 -31.95 -5.33 -9.65
CA SER A 86 -31.96 -6.11 -10.88
C SER A 86 -30.64 -5.97 -11.65
N CYS A 87 -30.37 -6.86 -12.61
CA CYS A 87 -29.17 -6.74 -13.44
C CYS A 87 -29.18 -5.46 -14.29
N ASP A 88 -30.34 -5.04 -14.79
CA ASP A 88 -30.48 -3.81 -15.58
C ASP A 88 -30.18 -2.56 -14.74
N GLU A 89 -30.67 -2.53 -13.50
CA GLU A 89 -30.34 -1.44 -12.55
C GLU A 89 -28.88 -1.49 -12.11
N PHE A 90 -28.29 -2.69 -11.99
CA PHE A 90 -26.86 -2.85 -11.71
C PHE A 90 -25.99 -2.24 -12.81
N GLU A 91 -26.30 -2.54 -14.07
CA GLU A 91 -25.63 -1.97 -15.23
C GLU A 91 -25.85 -0.45 -15.31
N GLY A 92 -27.06 0.02 -15.00
CA GLY A 92 -27.36 1.46 -14.95
C GLY A 92 -26.50 2.24 -13.97
N TYR A 93 -26.09 1.63 -12.86
CA TYR A 93 -25.20 2.24 -11.86
C TYR A 93 -23.71 2.01 -12.12
N LEU A 94 -23.34 1.25 -13.16
CA LEU A 94 -21.95 0.87 -13.39
C LEU A 94 -21.04 2.09 -13.64
N THR A 95 -21.49 3.04 -14.46
CA THR A 95 -20.72 4.27 -14.74
C THR A 95 -20.62 5.14 -13.49
N ASP A 96 -21.72 5.35 -12.77
CA ASP A 96 -21.72 6.12 -11.51
C ASP A 96 -20.78 5.51 -10.46
N TYR A 97 -20.66 4.18 -10.44
CA TYR A 97 -19.70 3.47 -9.60
C TYR A 97 -18.26 3.73 -10.04
N LEU A 98 -17.94 3.58 -11.33
CA LEU A 98 -16.59 3.79 -11.87
C LEU A 98 -16.12 5.24 -11.72
N ASP A 99 -17.04 6.19 -11.82
CA ASP A 99 -16.77 7.62 -11.66
C ASP A 99 -16.75 8.06 -10.18
N GLY A 100 -17.18 7.19 -9.25
CA GLY A 100 -17.18 7.45 -7.81
C GLY A 100 -18.37 8.30 -7.30
N PHE A 101 -19.44 8.41 -8.07
CA PHE A 101 -20.65 9.18 -7.73
C PHE A 101 -21.81 8.33 -7.18
N LEU A 102 -21.64 7.01 -7.06
CA LEU A 102 -22.70 6.13 -6.58
C LEU A 102 -23.11 6.47 -5.13
N PRO A 103 -24.39 6.83 -4.87
CA PRO A 103 -24.84 7.18 -3.52
C PRO A 103 -24.70 6.01 -2.54
N ALA A 104 -24.34 6.29 -1.27
CA ALA A 104 -24.11 5.26 -0.25
C ALA A 104 -25.27 4.26 -0.07
N LYS A 105 -26.52 4.71 -0.23
CA LYS A 105 -27.71 3.84 -0.15
C LYS A 105 -27.81 2.85 -1.33
N ALA A 106 -27.27 3.21 -2.49
CA ALA A 106 -27.21 2.36 -3.68
C ALA A 106 -25.97 1.45 -3.66
N PHE A 107 -24.85 1.95 -3.12
CA PHE A 107 -23.57 1.25 -3.05
C PHE A 107 -23.67 -0.16 -2.46
N HIS A 108 -24.21 -0.31 -1.24
CA HIS A 108 -24.28 -1.63 -0.59
C HIS A 108 -25.17 -2.64 -1.32
N ARG A 109 -26.23 -2.16 -1.99
CA ARG A 109 -27.11 -3.03 -2.78
C ARG A 109 -26.43 -3.46 -4.07
N TRP A 110 -25.68 -2.56 -4.68
CA TRP A 110 -24.90 -2.79 -5.89
C TRP A 110 -23.74 -3.76 -5.64
N GLU A 111 -22.96 -3.54 -4.58
CA GLU A 111 -21.86 -4.43 -4.16
C GLU A 111 -22.37 -5.85 -3.87
N ARG A 112 -23.50 -5.96 -3.15
CA ARG A 112 -24.14 -7.26 -2.92
C ARG A 112 -24.57 -7.95 -4.21
N HIS A 113 -25.08 -7.21 -5.19
CA HIS A 113 -25.46 -7.77 -6.49
C HIS A 113 -24.23 -8.28 -7.26
N ALA A 114 -23.13 -7.50 -7.27
CA ALA A 114 -21.87 -7.95 -7.89
C ALA A 114 -21.40 -9.28 -7.27
N VAL A 115 -21.43 -9.43 -5.95
CA VAL A 115 -20.94 -10.67 -5.31
C VAL A 115 -21.88 -11.87 -5.47
N CYS A 116 -23.19 -11.63 -5.60
CA CYS A 116 -24.20 -12.70 -5.61
C CYS A 116 -24.66 -13.11 -7.02
N CYS A 117 -24.50 -12.26 -8.03
CA CYS A 117 -24.98 -12.52 -9.38
C CYS A 117 -23.85 -13.03 -10.28
N GLU A 118 -23.94 -14.30 -10.69
CA GLU A 118 -22.95 -14.94 -11.58
C GLU A 118 -22.76 -14.20 -12.92
N LYS A 119 -23.78 -13.45 -13.38
CA LYS A 119 -23.69 -12.68 -14.63
C LYS A 119 -22.94 -11.35 -14.47
N CYS A 120 -23.04 -10.73 -13.30
CA CYS A 120 -22.60 -9.37 -13.06
C CYS A 120 -21.31 -9.29 -12.22
N GLU A 121 -20.86 -10.40 -11.63
CA GLU A 121 -19.71 -10.45 -10.71
C GLU A 121 -18.42 -9.87 -11.31
N ASP A 122 -18.08 -10.23 -12.54
CA ASP A 122 -16.87 -9.73 -13.22
C ASP A 122 -17.16 -8.58 -14.19
N LEU A 123 -18.40 -8.10 -14.29
CA LEU A 123 -18.75 -7.04 -15.24
C LEU A 123 -17.94 -5.73 -14.99
N PRO A 124 -17.82 -5.22 -13.74
CA PRO A 124 -17.00 -4.04 -13.47
C PRO A 124 -15.51 -4.28 -13.80
N GLY A 125 -15.01 -5.46 -13.46
CA GLY A 125 -13.63 -5.85 -13.77
C GLY A 125 -13.36 -5.89 -15.27
N MET A 126 -14.27 -6.47 -16.06
CA MET A 126 -14.19 -6.48 -17.53
C MET A 126 -14.17 -5.06 -18.09
N VAL A 127 -15.04 -4.17 -17.62
CA VAL A 127 -15.09 -2.79 -18.10
C VAL A 127 -13.79 -2.05 -17.76
N VAL A 128 -13.27 -2.14 -16.54
CA VAL A 128 -11.99 -1.52 -16.16
C VAL A 128 -10.83 -2.06 -17.01
N ARG A 129 -10.76 -3.37 -17.24
CA ARG A 129 -9.73 -3.97 -18.12
C ARG A 129 -9.86 -3.50 -19.56
N SER A 130 -11.07 -3.36 -20.07
CA SER A 130 -11.32 -2.84 -21.42
C SER A 130 -10.92 -1.37 -21.57
N ILE A 131 -11.24 -0.54 -20.57
CA ILE A 131 -10.82 0.86 -20.49
C ILE A 131 -9.29 0.94 -20.45
N ALA A 132 -8.65 0.15 -19.58
CA ALA A 132 -7.19 0.10 -19.48
C ALA A 132 -6.54 -0.29 -20.82
N ALA A 133 -7.11 -1.28 -21.53
CA ALA A 133 -6.65 -1.65 -22.86
C ALA A 133 -6.79 -0.47 -23.85
N CYS A 134 -7.93 0.23 -23.85
CA CYS A 134 -8.10 1.43 -24.67
C CYS A 134 -7.08 2.53 -24.35
N TYR A 135 -6.78 2.75 -23.07
CA TYR A 135 -5.71 3.66 -22.67
C TYR A 135 -4.36 3.21 -23.22
N THR A 136 -3.99 1.94 -23.08
CA THR A 136 -2.71 1.44 -23.62
C THR A 136 -2.58 1.58 -25.13
N TYR A 137 -3.69 1.43 -25.87
CA TYR A 137 -3.68 1.58 -27.34
C TYR A 137 -3.76 3.03 -27.81
N LYS A 138 -4.29 3.97 -26.99
CA LYS A 138 -4.41 5.39 -27.34
C LYS A 138 -3.35 6.29 -26.69
N LEU A 139 -2.50 5.73 -25.83
CA LEU A 139 -1.32 6.37 -25.23
C LEU A 139 -0.05 6.18 -26.08
N ASP A 140 -0.17 6.23 -27.41
CA ASP A 140 0.95 6.81 -28.16
C ASP A 140 1.09 8.22 -27.60
N GLU A 141 2.20 8.52 -26.91
CA GLU A 141 2.46 9.86 -26.37
C GLU A 141 2.34 10.87 -27.53
N LEU A 142 1.20 11.55 -27.63
CA LEU A 142 1.10 12.69 -28.52
C LEU A 142 2.13 13.69 -28.03
N ALA A 143 3.09 14.01 -28.91
CA ALA A 143 4.09 15.02 -28.62
C ALA A 143 3.39 16.27 -28.10
N VAL A 144 3.78 16.71 -26.90
CA VAL A 144 3.25 17.93 -26.30
C VAL A 144 3.59 19.07 -27.27
N PRO A 145 2.60 19.87 -27.73
CA PRO A 145 2.87 20.98 -28.62
C PRO A 145 3.89 21.94 -28.02
N ASP A 146 4.87 22.35 -28.83
CA ASP A 146 5.90 23.28 -28.40
C ASP A 146 5.26 24.55 -27.79
N GLY A 147 5.71 24.92 -26.60
CA GLY A 147 5.22 26.13 -25.91
C GLY A 147 3.94 25.97 -25.10
N LEU A 148 3.26 24.81 -25.09
CA LEU A 148 2.07 24.59 -24.24
C LEU A 148 2.39 24.80 -22.75
N ILE A 149 3.54 24.29 -22.29
CA ILE A 149 4.01 24.46 -20.91
C ILE A 149 4.24 25.96 -20.61
N ALA A 150 4.86 26.69 -21.53
CA ALA A 150 5.10 28.13 -21.38
C ALA A 150 3.77 28.93 -21.33
N SER A 151 2.80 28.56 -22.16
CA SER A 151 1.46 29.17 -22.17
C SER A 151 0.70 28.89 -20.86
N ILE A 152 0.75 27.66 -20.35
CA ILE A 152 0.13 27.31 -19.06
C ILE A 152 0.79 28.09 -17.92
N LEU A 153 2.12 28.17 -17.90
CA LEU A 153 2.86 28.94 -16.88
C LEU A 153 2.54 30.43 -16.95
N ALA A 154 2.45 31.02 -18.15
CA ALA A 154 2.06 32.42 -18.31
C ALA A 154 0.64 32.67 -17.77
N GLN A 155 -0.34 31.86 -18.15
CA GLN A 155 -1.73 32.05 -17.72
C GLN A 155 -1.97 31.75 -16.23
N THR A 156 -1.20 30.83 -15.64
CA THR A 156 -1.32 30.50 -14.21
C THR A 156 -0.53 31.45 -13.30
N SER A 157 0.56 32.05 -13.80
CA SER A 157 1.29 33.11 -13.09
C SER A 157 0.58 34.46 -13.13
N GLU A 158 -0.15 34.76 -14.21
CA GLU A 158 -0.91 36.01 -14.31
C GLU A 158 -2.17 36.00 -13.41
N LYS A 159 -2.83 34.84 -13.25
CA LYS A 159 -4.01 34.69 -12.36
C LYS A 159 -3.69 34.62 -10.88
N ARG A 160 -2.49 34.14 -10.52
CA ARG A 160 -2.02 34.13 -9.13
C ARG A 160 -1.08 35.30 -9.02
N GLY A 161 -1.58 36.48 -8.62
CA GLY A 161 -0.85 37.76 -8.55
C GLY A 161 0.48 37.73 -7.78
N VAL A 162 1.45 37.00 -8.30
CA VAL A 162 2.84 36.97 -7.89
C VAL A 162 3.44 38.10 -8.68
N ILE A 163 3.69 39.21 -7.99
CA ILE A 163 4.52 40.29 -8.50
C ILE A 163 5.90 39.67 -8.72
N VAL A 164 6.16 39.15 -9.92
CA VAL A 164 7.51 38.79 -10.35
C VAL A 164 8.21 40.11 -10.64
N GLY A 165 8.74 40.72 -9.59
CA GLY A 165 9.75 41.75 -9.71
C GLY A 165 10.89 41.19 -10.57
N LYS A 166 11.37 42.01 -11.51
CA LYS A 166 12.48 41.73 -12.40
C LYS A 166 13.64 41.12 -11.58
N PRO A 167 14.06 39.86 -11.81
CA PRO A 167 15.04 39.22 -10.94
C PRO A 167 16.35 39.99 -11.00
N SER A 168 16.85 40.38 -9.83
CA SER A 168 18.14 41.03 -9.71
C SER A 168 19.22 40.03 -10.15
N PHE A 169 20.25 40.51 -10.86
CA PHE A 169 21.34 39.69 -11.41
C PHE A 169 21.97 38.75 -10.35
N GLY A 170 21.98 39.18 -9.07
CA GLY A 170 22.45 38.36 -7.95
C GLY A 170 21.59 37.13 -7.63
N GLU A 171 20.28 37.16 -7.88
CA GLU A 171 19.37 36.03 -7.65
C GLU A 171 19.55 34.95 -8.72
N THR A 172 19.90 35.35 -9.96
CA THR A 172 20.18 34.43 -11.08
C THR A 172 21.46 33.63 -10.82
N ILE A 173 22.50 34.28 -10.29
CA ILE A 173 23.76 33.61 -9.91
C ILE A 173 23.52 32.65 -8.74
N ARG A 174 22.72 33.05 -7.75
CA ARG A 174 22.42 32.21 -6.59
C ARG A 174 21.61 30.97 -6.96
N SER A 175 20.66 31.08 -7.90
CA SER A 175 19.94 29.93 -8.43
C SER A 175 20.82 29.02 -9.29
N TRP A 176 21.79 29.57 -10.02
CA TRP A 176 22.75 28.78 -10.78
C TRP A 176 23.67 27.96 -9.87
N VAL A 177 24.19 28.56 -8.79
CA VAL A 177 25.00 27.85 -7.79
C VAL A 177 24.18 26.80 -7.02
N ALA A 178 22.90 27.10 -6.71
CA ALA A 178 22.00 26.13 -6.08
C ALA A 178 21.61 24.96 -7.00
N GLY A 179 21.70 25.15 -8.33
CA GLY A 179 21.47 24.11 -9.33
C GLY A 179 22.62 23.12 -9.51
N ILE A 180 23.82 23.45 -9.02
CA ILE A 180 24.98 22.55 -9.05
C ILE A 180 24.93 21.65 -7.81
N ARG A 181 24.07 20.63 -7.85
CA ARG A 181 24.09 19.52 -6.87
C ARG A 181 25.29 18.63 -7.17
N PHE A 182 26.39 18.81 -6.44
CA PHE A 182 27.47 17.81 -6.42
C PHE A 182 27.04 16.60 -5.57
N PRO A 183 27.04 15.38 -6.12
CA PRO A 183 26.58 14.18 -5.42
C PRO A 183 27.70 13.56 -4.57
N MET A 184 28.39 14.33 -3.72
CA MET A 184 29.37 13.79 -2.77
C MET A 184 29.42 14.59 -1.45
N PRO A 185 29.65 13.93 -0.30
CA PRO A 185 29.72 14.59 1.00
C PRO A 185 30.91 15.56 1.06
N LEU A 186 30.67 16.80 1.49
CA LEU A 186 31.62 17.93 1.48
C LEU A 186 32.97 17.68 2.19
N GLY A 187 33.11 16.62 2.97
CA GLY A 187 34.35 16.30 3.69
C GLY A 187 35.52 15.83 2.81
N GLN A 188 35.27 15.31 1.60
CA GLN A 188 36.32 14.73 0.74
C GLN A 188 36.87 15.69 -0.32
N LEU A 189 36.25 16.86 -0.52
CA LEU A 189 36.67 17.83 -1.54
C LEU A 189 37.65 18.88 -1.02
N ALA A 190 37.80 19.01 0.30
CA ALA A 190 38.76 19.94 0.91
C ALA A 190 40.23 19.71 0.47
N PRO A 191 40.76 18.46 0.45
CA PRO A 191 42.13 18.24 -0.01
C PRO A 191 42.31 18.48 -1.52
N VAL A 192 41.28 18.22 -2.32
CA VAL A 192 41.32 18.47 -3.78
C VAL A 192 41.30 19.97 -4.08
N ALA A 193 40.48 20.73 -3.37
CA ALA A 193 40.44 22.20 -3.49
C ALA A 193 41.75 22.85 -3.02
N MET A 194 42.35 22.35 -1.93
CA MET A 194 43.69 22.77 -1.49
C MET A 194 44.75 22.47 -2.56
N LEU A 195 44.75 21.26 -3.15
CA LEU A 195 45.68 20.89 -4.21
C LEU A 195 45.51 21.75 -5.47
N LEU A 196 44.26 22.08 -5.85
CA LEU A 196 43.98 22.95 -6.98
C LEU A 196 44.39 24.40 -6.71
N LEU A 197 44.20 24.91 -5.49
CA LEU A 197 44.67 26.25 -5.10
C LEU A 197 46.20 26.32 -5.07
N VAL A 198 46.87 25.28 -4.56
CA VAL A 198 48.34 25.18 -4.58
C VAL A 198 48.86 25.06 -6.01
N ALA A 199 48.23 24.25 -6.86
CA ALA A 199 48.58 24.18 -8.28
C ALA A 199 48.36 25.53 -8.97
N PHE A 200 47.24 26.21 -8.72
CA PHE A 200 46.97 27.52 -9.31
C PHE A 200 47.94 28.60 -8.82
N LEU A 201 48.39 28.54 -7.57
CA LEU A 201 49.43 29.44 -7.06
C LEU A 201 50.80 29.15 -7.68
N ILE A 202 51.19 27.89 -7.81
CA ILE A 202 52.48 27.49 -8.40
C ILE A 202 52.51 27.81 -9.91
N PHE A 203 51.45 27.49 -10.65
CA PHE A 203 51.36 27.75 -12.08
C PHE A 203 51.02 29.21 -12.41
N GLY A 204 50.23 29.89 -11.58
CA GLY A 204 49.89 31.31 -11.78
C GLY A 204 51.07 32.26 -11.57
N GLN A 205 52.03 31.88 -10.71
CA GLN A 205 53.26 32.65 -10.47
C GLN A 205 54.42 32.27 -11.41
N SER A 206 54.36 31.12 -12.11
CA SER A 206 55.47 30.62 -12.94
C SER A 206 55.28 30.76 -14.45
N VAL A 207 54.10 31.19 -14.93
CA VAL A 207 53.80 31.21 -16.38
C VAL A 207 53.68 32.63 -16.97
N SER A 208 53.86 33.69 -16.18
CA SER A 208 53.58 35.07 -16.62
C SER A 208 54.79 35.90 -17.09
N ALA A 209 55.82 35.31 -17.71
CA ALA A 209 56.83 36.14 -18.39
C ALA A 209 57.37 35.62 -19.73
N ASP A 210 57.84 34.36 -19.89
CA ASP A 210 58.51 33.96 -21.16
C ASP A 210 58.28 32.49 -21.61
N GLY A 211 57.24 31.81 -21.12
CA GLY A 211 56.67 30.60 -21.76
C GLY A 211 57.58 29.38 -21.98
N THR A 212 58.78 29.30 -21.38
CA THR A 212 59.71 28.17 -21.57
C THR A 212 60.07 27.49 -20.24
N ALA A 213 59.93 26.16 -20.21
CA ALA A 213 60.16 25.33 -19.03
C ALA A 213 61.58 25.45 -18.44
N THR A 214 62.57 25.78 -19.28
CA THR A 214 63.98 25.96 -18.87
C THR A 214 64.17 27.08 -17.86
N ASN A 215 63.36 28.15 -17.94
CA ASN A 215 63.47 29.29 -17.05
C ASN A 215 62.90 28.96 -15.65
N VAL A 216 61.92 28.06 -15.58
CA VAL A 216 61.36 27.53 -14.32
C VAL A 216 62.38 26.70 -13.56
N TYR A 217 63.14 25.84 -14.25
CA TYR A 217 64.24 25.09 -13.64
C TYR A 217 65.37 26.00 -13.17
N LYS A 218 65.72 27.02 -13.96
CA LYS A 218 66.77 27.98 -13.60
C LYS A 218 66.40 28.81 -12.37
N LYS A 219 65.18 29.36 -12.33
CA LYS A 219 64.64 30.08 -11.16
C LYS A 219 64.48 29.17 -9.94
N GLY A 220 64.10 27.91 -10.14
CA GLY A 220 64.03 26.92 -9.07
C GLY A 220 65.40 26.63 -8.45
N PHE A 221 66.46 26.56 -9.26
CA PHE A 221 67.83 26.38 -8.78
C PHE A 221 68.35 27.62 -8.05
N GLU A 222 68.11 28.82 -8.59
CA GLU A 222 68.48 30.10 -7.95
C GLU A 222 67.75 30.29 -6.61
N LEU A 223 66.47 29.92 -6.52
CA LEU A 223 65.70 30.00 -5.28
C LEU A 223 66.16 28.95 -4.25
N ALA A 224 66.49 27.74 -4.70
CA ALA A 224 67.03 26.70 -3.83
C ALA A 224 68.42 27.09 -3.28
N GLU A 225 69.27 27.70 -4.10
CA GLU A 225 70.58 28.21 -3.68
C GLU A 225 70.44 29.40 -2.71
N ALA A 226 69.52 30.33 -2.96
CA ALA A 226 69.21 31.42 -2.04
C ALA A 226 68.67 30.90 -0.68
N THR A 227 67.80 29.88 -0.70
CA THR A 227 67.26 29.26 0.52
C THR A 227 68.37 28.50 1.27
N TYR A 228 69.25 27.81 0.54
CA TYR A 228 70.40 27.13 1.12
C TYR A 228 71.37 28.13 1.76
N GLN A 229 71.71 29.22 1.09
CA GLN A 229 72.57 30.27 1.67
C GLN A 229 71.91 31.00 2.84
N GLN A 230 70.60 31.24 2.81
CA GLN A 230 69.87 31.81 3.93
C GLN A 230 69.85 30.86 5.13
N SER A 231 69.69 29.56 4.90
CA SER A 231 69.74 28.53 5.94
C SER A 231 71.15 28.33 6.51
N ALA A 232 72.18 28.37 5.65
CA ALA A 232 73.58 28.29 6.06
C ALA A 232 74.03 29.57 6.81
N GLY A 233 73.53 30.74 6.41
CA GLY A 233 73.75 32.02 7.08
C GLY A 233 73.05 32.11 8.45
N ALA A 234 71.84 31.55 8.57
CA ALA A 234 71.13 31.42 9.83
C ALA A 234 71.85 30.47 10.81
N TRP A 235 72.51 29.43 10.30
CA TRP A 235 73.31 28.51 11.12
C TRP A 235 74.66 29.11 11.53
N ASN A 236 75.30 29.89 10.64
CA ASN A 236 76.60 30.54 10.89
C ASN A 236 76.49 31.95 11.52
N GLY A 237 75.30 32.38 11.94
CA GLY A 237 75.09 33.58 12.76
C GLY A 237 75.38 34.92 12.08
N THR A 238 75.31 35.02 10.75
CA THR A 238 75.51 36.30 10.03
C THR A 238 74.16 36.86 9.54
N PRO A 239 73.86 38.17 9.71
CA PRO A 239 72.54 38.70 9.36
C PRO A 239 72.31 38.70 7.84
N ALA A 240 71.08 38.36 7.44
CA ALA A 240 70.67 38.21 6.05
C ALA A 240 70.71 39.54 5.28
N VAL A 241 71.36 39.54 4.12
CA VAL A 241 71.34 40.64 3.13
C VAL A 241 69.99 40.63 2.41
N GLN A 242 69.24 41.73 2.47
CA GLN A 242 68.01 41.90 1.69
C GLN A 242 68.34 42.27 0.24
N PRO A 243 67.76 41.61 -0.78
CA PRO A 243 67.89 42.06 -2.16
C PRO A 243 66.98 43.27 -2.42
N GLU A 244 67.55 44.30 -3.03
CA GLU A 244 66.89 45.54 -3.43
C GLU A 244 65.79 45.32 -4.48
N SER A 245 64.68 46.04 -4.32
CA SER A 245 63.56 46.08 -5.25
C SER A 245 63.91 46.87 -6.51
N LYS A 246 63.79 46.23 -7.69
CA LYS A 246 63.49 46.89 -8.95
C LYS A 246 62.30 46.21 -9.60
#